data_AF-A0A7V9RNW8-F1
#
_entry.id   AF-A0A7V9RNW8-F1
#
_cell.length_a   1.000
_cell.length_b   1.000
_cell.length_c   1.000
_cell.angle_alpha   90.00
_cell.angle_beta   90.00
_cell.angle_gamma   90.00
#
_symmetry.space_group_name_H-M   'P 1'
#
loop_
_entity.id
_entity.type
_entity.pdbx_description
1 polymer ?
#
loop_
_entity_poly.entity_id
_entity_poly.type
_entity_poly.pdbx_seq_one_letter_code
_entity_poly.pdbx_strand_id
1 'polypeptide(L)'
;MCVIDPDRHCGPARGADEHRRGFLTFVAGLLGDFARYLARGDIDLARDHLGYRQRALWLSDEEMRQLLDDLVDVLAARRDLSPSSGRTRRLLTTVVMPADSPAGKR
;
A
#
# COMPACT_ATOMS: atom_id res chain seq x y z
N MET A 1 -2.86 -10.76 -15.99
CA MET A 1 -2.54 -10.30 -14.63
C MET A 1 -2.71 -8.79 -14.63
N CYS A 2 -3.82 -8.26 -14.10
CA CYS A 2 -4.02 -6.81 -14.06
C CYS A 2 -3.01 -6.21 -13.08
N VAL A 3 -2.03 -5.49 -13.63
CA VAL A 3 -1.43 -4.36 -12.94
C VAL A 3 -2.58 -3.38 -12.69
N ILE A 4 -2.72 -2.88 -11.46
CA ILE A 4 -3.65 -1.79 -11.13
C ILE A 4 -3.17 -0.58 -11.94
N ASP A 5 -3.78 -0.42 -13.11
CA ASP A 5 -3.57 0.66 -14.06
C ASP A 5 -4.66 1.71 -13.75
N PRO A 6 -4.31 2.99 -13.52
CA PRO A 6 -5.26 4.03 -13.15
C PRO A 6 -6.27 4.36 -14.27
N ASP A 7 -6.03 3.95 -15.52
CA ASP A 7 -6.89 4.24 -16.67
C ASP A 7 -7.70 3.02 -17.17
N ARG A 8 -7.54 1.85 -16.51
CA ARG A 8 -8.39 0.68 -16.77
C ARG A 8 -9.59 0.66 -15.83
N HIS A 9 -10.73 1.09 -16.36
CA HIS A 9 -12.04 0.89 -15.72
C HIS A 9 -12.29 -0.61 -15.54
N CYS A 10 -12.18 -1.09 -14.29
CA CYS A 10 -12.64 -2.43 -13.94
C CYS A 10 -14.18 -2.39 -13.98
N GLY A 11 -14.76 -2.94 -15.05
CA GLY A 11 -16.20 -3.18 -15.12
C GLY A 11 -16.68 -4.00 -13.90
N PRO A 12 -17.98 -3.98 -13.56
CA PRO A 12 -18.48 -4.55 -12.33
C PRO A 12 -18.04 -6.03 -12.19
N ALA A 13 -17.35 -6.30 -11.08
CA ALA A 13 -16.92 -7.60 -10.57
C ALA A 13 -16.52 -8.65 -11.62
N ARG A 14 -15.21 -8.78 -11.89
CA ARG A 14 -14.60 -10.09 -12.22
C ARG A 14 -14.46 -11.00 -10.98
N GLY A 15 -15.48 -10.97 -10.10
CA GLY A 15 -15.67 -11.81 -8.92
C GLY A 15 -14.80 -11.43 -7.71
N ALA A 16 -15.43 -11.16 -6.57
CA ALA A 16 -14.75 -10.94 -5.28
C ALA A 16 -13.71 -12.04 -4.97
N ASP A 17 -13.93 -13.27 -5.45
CA ASP A 17 -12.97 -14.37 -5.34
C ASP A 17 -11.66 -14.16 -6.10
N GLU A 18 -11.68 -13.55 -7.28
CA GLU A 18 -10.45 -13.23 -8.01
C GLU A 18 -9.65 -12.19 -7.24
N HIS A 19 -10.31 -11.15 -6.76
CA HIS A 19 -9.66 -10.11 -5.97
C HIS A 19 -9.13 -10.67 -4.64
N ARG A 20 -9.88 -11.57 -3.98
CA ARG A 20 -9.45 -12.28 -2.78
C ARG A 20 -8.18 -13.09 -3.03
N ARG A 21 -8.12 -13.87 -4.12
CA ARG A 21 -6.91 -14.62 -4.50
C ARG A 21 -5.73 -13.69 -4.79
N GLY A 22 -5.98 -12.59 -5.50
CA GLY A 22 -4.99 -11.57 -5.78
C GLY A 22 -4.41 -10.95 -4.51
N PHE A 23 -5.28 -10.55 -3.57
CA PHE A 23 -4.88 -9.98 -2.28
C PHE A 23 -4.09 -10.99 -1.43
N LEU A 24 -4.51 -12.26 -1.37
CA LEU A 24 -3.75 -13.30 -0.67
C LEU A 24 -2.35 -13.49 -1.26
N THR A 25 -2.22 -13.45 -2.59
CA THR A 25 -0.94 -13.55 -3.29
C THR A 25 -0.03 -12.36 -2.95
N PHE A 26 -0.61 -11.16 -2.93
CA PHE A 26 0.08 -9.94 -2.52
C PHE A 26 0.58 -10.02 -1.07
N VAL A 27 -0.26 -10.44 -0.13
CA VAL A 27 0.13 -10.62 1.27
C VAL A 27 1.23 -11.68 1.43
N ALA A 28 1.15 -12.80 0.68
CA ALA A 28 2.21 -13.81 0.69
C ALA A 28 3.56 -13.25 0.21
N GLY A 29 3.55 -12.39 -0.83
CA GLY A 29 4.74 -11.66 -1.27
C GLY A 29 5.32 -10.74 -0.19
N LEU A 30 4.45 -9.97 0.47
CA LEU A 30 4.83 -9.09 1.59
C LEU A 30 5.46 -9.88 2.75
N LEU A 31 4.90 -11.04 3.10
CA LEU A 31 5.46 -11.93 4.11
C LEU A 31 6.85 -12.45 3.71
N GLY A 32 7.05 -12.79 2.42
CA GLY A 32 8.35 -13.19 1.89
C GLY A 32 9.41 -12.08 1.97
N ASP A 33 9.03 -10.84 1.64
CA ASP A 33 9.93 -9.69 1.77
C ASP A 33 10.30 -9.40 3.22
N PHE A 34 9.33 -9.52 4.13
CA PHE A 34 9.59 -9.38 5.56
C PHE A 34 10.50 -10.50 6.09
N ALA A 35 10.28 -11.76 5.71
CA ALA A 35 11.16 -12.86 6.08
C ALA A 35 12.60 -12.63 5.60
N ARG A 36 12.78 -12.12 4.37
CA ARG A 36 14.11 -11.77 3.84
C ARG A 36 14.75 -10.62 4.61
N TYR A 37 13.98 -9.64 5.07
CA TYR A 37 14.49 -8.58 5.93
C TYR A 37 15.01 -9.15 7.26
N LEU A 38 14.23 -10.00 7.93
CA LEU A 38 14.63 -10.62 9.21
C LEU A 38 15.89 -11.48 9.09
N ALA A 39 16.13 -12.11 7.94
CA ALA A 39 17.30 -12.95 7.70
C ALA A 39 18.63 -12.17 7.56
N ARG A 40 18.63 -10.82 7.57
CA ARG A 40 19.83 -10.00 7.37
C ARG A 40 20.82 -9.98 8.56
N GLY A 41 20.41 -10.46 9.73
CA GLY A 41 21.27 -10.58 10.92
C GLY A 41 21.44 -9.28 11.73
N ASP A 42 21.71 -8.14 11.08
CA ASP A 42 21.75 -6.80 11.71
C ASP A 42 20.50 -6.00 11.34
N ILE A 43 19.39 -6.32 12.00
CA ILE A 43 18.12 -5.60 11.85
C ILE A 43 17.91 -4.62 13.00
N ASP A 44 17.48 -3.40 12.67
CA ASP A 44 17.06 -2.39 13.64
C ASP A 44 15.82 -1.70 13.08
N LEU A 45 14.65 -2.04 13.64
CA LEU A 45 13.36 -1.58 13.14
C LEU A 45 13.25 -0.05 13.12
N ALA A 46 13.83 0.62 14.13
CA ALA A 46 13.76 2.07 14.26
C ALA A 46 14.66 2.76 13.22
N ARG A 47 15.92 2.32 13.11
CA ARG A 47 16.89 2.79 12.11
C ARG A 47 16.44 2.51 10.68
N ASP A 48 15.81 1.36 10.46
CA ASP A 48 15.33 0.95 9.15
C ASP A 48 13.97 1.57 8.80
N HIS A 49 13.37 2.29 9.77
CA HIS A 49 12.04 2.89 9.69
C HIS A 49 10.94 1.89 9.33
N LEU A 50 11.10 0.63 9.73
CA LEU A 50 10.10 -0.40 9.53
C LEU A 50 8.97 -0.23 10.55
N GLY A 51 7.74 -0.21 10.08
CA GLY A 51 6.58 -0.20 10.96
C GLY A 51 5.29 -0.46 10.20
N TYR A 52 4.31 -1.04 10.89
CA TYR A 52 2.98 -1.30 10.35
C TYR A 52 2.03 -0.25 10.92
N ARG A 53 1.40 0.55 10.06
CA ARG A 53 0.54 1.65 10.49
C ARG A 53 -0.80 1.57 9.76
N GLN A 54 -1.88 1.53 10.53
CA GLN A 54 -3.24 1.79 10.07
C GLN A 54 -3.75 3.05 10.76
N ARG A 55 -4.50 3.88 10.03
CA ARG A 55 -5.16 5.09 10.53
C ARG A 55 -6.58 5.09 10.01
N ALA A 56 -7.54 5.32 10.91
CA ALA A 56 -8.92 5.56 10.51
C ALA A 56 -9.08 7.06 10.25
N LEU A 57 -9.67 7.40 9.10
CA LEU A 57 -9.93 8.78 8.68
C LEU A 57 -11.40 8.88 8.28
N TRP A 58 -12.06 9.97 8.70
CA TRP A 58 -13.38 10.32 8.21
C TRP A 58 -13.20 11.26 7.03
N LEU A 59 -13.44 10.76 5.83
CA LEU A 59 -13.26 11.50 4.58
C LEU A 59 -14.49 11.27 3.70
N SER A 60 -14.93 12.32 3.03
CA SER A 60 -15.78 12.20 1.85
C SER A 60 -15.01 11.56 0.68
N ASP A 61 -15.73 11.13 -0.35
CA ASP A 61 -15.10 10.57 -1.57
C ASP A 61 -14.18 11.58 -2.27
N GLU A 62 -14.52 12.87 -2.22
CA GLU A 62 -13.68 13.95 -2.75
C GLU A 62 -12.38 14.09 -1.95
N GLU A 63 -12.48 14.16 -0.62
CA GLU A 63 -11.32 14.27 0.26
C GLU A 63 -10.44 13.02 0.19
N MET A 64 -11.03 11.84 -0.01
CA MET A 64 -10.28 10.60 -0.24
C MET A 64 -9.50 10.66 -1.56
N ARG A 65 -10.10 11.19 -2.64
CA ARG A 65 -9.41 11.34 -3.92
C ARG A 65 -8.26 12.34 -3.82
N GLN A 66 -8.49 13.48 -3.18
CA GLN A 66 -7.45 14.49 -2.96
C GLN A 66 -6.28 13.92 -2.14
N LEU A 67 -6.56 13.13 -1.10
CA LEU A 67 -5.51 12.45 -0.33
C LEU A 67 -4.67 11.50 -1.20
N LEU A 68 -5.30 10.79 -2.14
CA LEU A 68 -4.57 9.90 -3.06
C LEU A 68 -3.69 10.71 -4.02
N ASP A 69 -4.20 11.81 -4.56
CA ASP A 69 -3.43 12.70 -5.45
C ASP A 69 -2.21 13.28 -4.73
N ASP A 70 -2.39 13.78 -3.50
CA ASP A 70 -1.30 14.30 -2.66
C ASP A 70 -0.22 13.22 -2.40
N LEU A 71 -0.64 11.98 -2.14
CA LEU A 71 0.29 10.86 -1.94
C LEU A 71 1.04 10.51 -3.23
N VAL A 72 0.37 10.55 -4.39
CA VAL A 72 1.00 10.34 -5.69
C VAL A 72 2.09 11.38 -5.92
N ASP A 73 1.80 12.66 -5.67
CA ASP A 73 2.77 13.75 -5.84
C ASP A 73 4.00 13.60 -4.94
N VAL A 74 3.79 13.26 -3.66
CA VAL A 74 4.87 13.00 -2.71
C VAL A 74 5.78 11.86 -3.19
N LEU A 75 5.21 10.80 -3.76
CA LEU A 75 6.00 9.67 -4.26
C LEU A 75 6.65 9.95 -5.62
N ALA A 76 5.94 10.65 -6.52
CA ALA A 76 6.43 11.03 -7.85
C ALA A 76 7.71 11.85 -7.75
N ALA A 77 7.79 12.78 -6.79
CA ALA A 77 8.98 13.60 -6.53
C ALA A 77 10.25 12.80 -6.20
N ARG A 78 10.14 11.49 -5.90
CA ARG A 78 11.25 10.60 -5.54
C ARG A 78 11.47 9.47 -6.54
N ARG A 79 10.65 9.38 -7.57
CA ARG A 79 10.59 8.25 -8.51
C ARG A 79 11.91 8.02 -9.26
N ASP A 80 12.58 9.09 -9.65
CA ASP A 80 13.77 9.03 -10.51
C ASP A 80 15.10 8.94 -9.72
N LEU A 81 15.03 8.80 -8.39
CA LEU A 81 16.23 8.66 -7.56
C LEU A 81 16.90 7.30 -7.80
N SER A 82 18.11 7.32 -8.37
CA SER A 82 18.91 6.12 -8.60
C SER A 82 19.63 5.62 -7.33
N PRO A 83 20.03 4.33 -7.27
CA PRO A 83 20.87 3.80 -6.20
C PRO A 83 22.17 4.60 -6.02
N SER A 84 22.59 4.83 -4.77
CA SER A 84 23.87 5.47 -4.44
C SER A 84 24.35 5.01 -3.06
N SER A 85 25.59 5.34 -2.68
CA SER A 85 26.22 4.89 -1.43
C SER A 85 25.45 5.26 -0.15
N GLY A 86 24.62 6.30 -0.18
CA GLY A 86 23.78 6.73 0.95
C GLY A 86 22.30 6.31 0.86
N ARG A 87 21.89 5.56 -0.17
CA ARG A 87 20.48 5.24 -0.42
C ARG A 87 20.20 3.76 -0.24
N THR A 88 19.31 3.45 0.69
CA THR A 88 18.75 2.10 0.85
C THR A 88 17.47 1.98 0.02
N ARG A 89 17.34 0.90 -0.75
CA ARG A 89 16.06 0.58 -1.42
C ARG A 89 15.00 0.27 -0.35
N ARG A 90 13.91 1.05 -0.34
CA ARG A 90 12.77 0.87 0.57
C ARG A 90 11.55 0.42 -0.22
N LEU A 91 10.81 -0.54 0.31
CA LEU A 91 9.51 -0.94 -0.20
C LEU A 91 8.45 -0.24 0.64
N LEU A 92 7.66 0.64 0.02
CA LEU A 92 6.49 1.23 0.64
C LEU A 92 5.26 0.49 0.13
N THR A 93 4.51 -0.09 1.06
CA THR A 93 3.29 -0.84 0.77
C THR A 93 2.15 -0.24 1.58
N THR A 94 1.14 0.28 0.89
CA THR A 94 -0.04 0.91 1.50
C THR A 94 -1.29 0.17 1.03
N VAL A 95 -2.19 -0.15 1.96
CA VAL A 95 -3.51 -0.72 1.67
C VAL A 95 -4.55 0.21 2.31
N VAL A 96 -5.48 0.71 1.51
CA VAL A 96 -6.62 1.50 1.99
C VAL A 96 -7.89 0.76 1.62
N MET A 97 -8.76 0.58 2.61
CA MET A 97 -10.06 -0.06 2.45
C MET A 97 -11.06 0.70 3.31
N PRO A 98 -12.33 0.77 2.91
CA PRO A 98 -13.38 1.28 3.78
C PRO A 98 -13.44 0.42 5.04
N ALA A 99 -13.66 1.07 6.18
CA ALA A 99 -14.07 0.37 7.39
C ALA A 99 -15.58 0.10 7.34
N ASP A 100 -16.07 -0.82 8.16
CA ASP A 100 -17.50 -0.98 8.36
C ASP A 100 -18.11 0.35 8.83
N SER A 101 -19.13 0.83 8.13
CA SER A 101 -19.89 2.01 8.58
C SER A 101 -20.61 1.65 9.88
N PRO A 102 -20.43 2.40 10.99
CA PRO A 102 -21.31 2.23 12.14
C PRO A 102 -22.73 2.51 11.66
N ALA A 103 -23.63 1.52 11.82
CA ALA A 103 -25.04 1.66 11.46
C ALA A 103 -25.55 2.99 12.02
N GLY A 104 -26.02 3.87 11.14
CA GLY A 104 -26.40 5.23 11.49
C GLY A 104 -27.34 5.21 12.69
N LYS A 105 -26.96 5.89 13.77
CA LYS A 105 -27.91 6.25 14.82
C LYS A 105 -28.91 7.19 14.16
N ARG A 106 -30.10 6.68 13.87
CA ARG A 106 -31.29 7.49 13.57
C ARG A 106 -31.66 8.32 14.79
#